data_AF-A0A8X7BJ60-F1
#
_entry.id   AF-A0A8X7BJ60-F1
#
_cell.length_a   1.000
_cell.length_b   1.000
_cell.length_c   1.000
_cell.angle_alpha   90.00
_cell.angle_beta   90.00
_cell.angle_gamma   90.00
#
_symmetry.space_group_name_H-M   'P 1'
#
loop_
_entity.id
_entity.type
_entity.pdbx_description
1 polymer ?
#
loop_
_entity_poly.entity_id
_entity_poly.type
_entity_poly.pdbx_seq_one_letter_code
_entity_poly.pdbx_strand_id
1 'polypeptide(L)'
;MEAGWSTRQVARQLGLSACVVRRRWDQWIREMPFTRRTGSGRLRQTSRQEDSHIIRNARVHQTASSAAIQAPVAPSLGVPVFSRTIRRHLAEVHLGSRRPLRVLPLTSDDNHVRVWRLRIERLILAFALQRHTAPTVGVMVWDVIPYNTRSALVLIDGIMATQWYVHDILPPHVLPLMQRLPGAFFQQDNAWPHTARASQDCLHTVATLPWPARSPELSSIEHI
;
A
#
# COMPACT_ATOMS: atom_id res chain seq x y z
N MET A 1 -13.99 39.37 41.11
CA MET A 1 -14.41 40.43 42.02
C MET A 1 -15.25 41.48 41.29
N GLU A 2 -16.06 41.09 40.30
CA GLU A 2 -17.04 42.00 39.67
C GLU A 2 -18.42 41.99 40.38
N ALA A 3 -18.58 41.19 41.44
CA ALA A 3 -19.85 41.01 42.16
C ALA A 3 -19.81 41.44 43.65
N GLY A 4 -18.87 42.31 44.05
CA GLY A 4 -18.81 42.87 45.42
C GLY A 4 -18.33 41.92 46.53
N TRP A 5 -17.89 40.71 46.19
CA TRP A 5 -17.40 39.73 47.18
C TRP A 5 -15.89 39.85 47.42
N SER A 6 -15.47 39.81 48.68
CA SER A 6 -14.05 39.78 49.07
C SER A 6 -13.40 38.41 48.78
N THR A 7 -12.09 38.41 48.54
CA THR A 7 -11.31 37.17 48.31
C THR A 7 -11.43 36.14 49.43
N ARG A 8 -11.62 36.59 50.68
CA ARG A 8 -11.82 35.71 51.84
C ARG A 8 -13.20 35.06 51.85
N GLN A 9 -14.25 35.78 51.44
CA GLN A 9 -15.60 35.24 51.35
C GLN A 9 -15.68 34.16 50.27
N VAL A 10 -15.08 34.42 49.10
CA VAL A 10 -14.96 33.45 48.01
C VAL A 10 -14.15 32.22 48.44
N ALA A 11 -13.04 32.43 49.15
CA ALA A 11 -12.22 31.34 49.70
C ALA A 11 -12.99 30.46 50.68
N ARG A 12 -13.72 31.05 51.62
CA ARG A 12 -14.54 30.32 52.60
C ARG A 12 -15.64 29.50 51.93
N GLN A 13 -16.27 30.03 50.89
CA GLN A 13 -17.34 29.34 50.17
C GLN A 13 -16.83 28.18 49.30
N LEU A 14 -15.61 28.29 48.77
CA LEU A 14 -15.00 27.24 47.95
C LEU A 14 -14.13 26.25 48.73
N GLY A 15 -13.98 26.44 50.05
CA GLY A 15 -13.07 25.63 50.88
C GLY A 15 -11.59 25.75 50.49
N LEU A 16 -11.20 26.88 49.87
CA LEU A 16 -9.84 27.15 49.41
C LEU A 16 -9.19 28.25 50.25
N SER A 17 -7.86 28.39 50.17
CA SER A 17 -7.20 29.53 50.82
C SER A 17 -7.40 30.82 50.03
N ALA A 18 -7.50 31.96 50.73
CA ALA A 18 -7.61 33.29 50.12
C ALA A 18 -6.44 33.61 49.17
N CYS A 19 -5.25 33.05 49.43
CA CYS A 19 -4.09 33.16 48.56
C CYS A 19 -4.29 32.44 47.22
N VAL A 20 -4.89 31.24 47.23
CA VAL A 20 -5.20 30.49 46.00
C VAL A 20 -6.24 31.25 45.17
N VAL A 21 -7.30 31.77 45.79
CA VAL A 21 -8.34 32.55 45.11
C VAL A 21 -7.74 33.80 44.48
N ARG A 22 -6.93 34.58 45.23
CA ARG A 22 -6.26 35.78 44.71
C ARG A 22 -5.29 35.46 43.57
N ARG A 23 -4.43 34.43 43.74
CA ARG A 23 -3.50 33.99 42.68
C ARG A 23 -4.22 33.58 41.40
N ARG A 24 -5.34 32.86 41.52
CA ARG A 24 -6.17 32.44 40.37
C ARG A 24 -6.91 33.63 39.75
N TRP A 25 -7.39 34.57 40.54
CA TRP A 25 -8.03 35.79 40.08
C TRP A 25 -7.05 36.70 39.31
N ASP A 26 -5.85 36.92 39.85
CA ASP A 26 -4.81 37.71 39.18
C ASP A 26 -4.30 37.02 37.90
N GLN A 27 -4.27 35.69 37.87
CA GLN A 27 -3.97 34.92 36.65
C GLN A 27 -5.06 35.12 35.60
N TRP A 28 -6.33 35.08 36.00
CA TRP A 28 -7.48 35.25 35.10
C TRP A 28 -7.52 36.65 34.49
N ILE A 29 -7.27 37.71 35.27
CA ILE A 29 -7.16 39.10 34.76
C ILE A 29 -6.06 39.22 33.69
N ARG A 30 -4.93 38.54 33.90
CA ARG A 30 -3.77 38.66 33.01
C ARG A 30 -3.86 37.82 31.74
N GLU A 31 -4.49 36.64 31.79
CA GLU A 31 -4.27 35.60 30.78
C GLU A 31 -5.52 35.12 30.02
N MET A 32 -6.76 35.54 30.37
CA MET A 32 -8.05 35.13 29.75
C MET A 32 -7.92 34.20 28.52
N PRO A 33 -8.25 32.89 28.55
CA PRO A 33 -8.99 32.08 29.53
C PRO A 33 -8.09 31.09 30.32
N PHE A 34 -8.72 30.29 31.21
CA PHE A 34 -8.07 29.27 32.04
C PHE A 34 -7.35 28.20 31.21
N THR A 35 -6.06 28.42 30.95
CA THR A 35 -5.19 27.37 30.41
C THR A 35 -4.34 26.81 31.54
N ARG A 36 -4.40 25.48 31.74
CA ARG A 36 -3.51 24.81 32.67
C ARG A 36 -2.09 24.93 32.12
N ARG A 37 -1.22 25.66 32.82
CA ARG A 37 0.21 25.69 32.49
C ARG A 37 0.76 24.26 32.47
N THR A 38 1.52 23.95 31.43
CA THR A 38 2.16 22.64 31.27
C THR A 38 3.07 22.40 32.47
N GLY A 39 2.85 21.30 33.20
CA GLY A 39 3.73 20.92 34.29
C GLY A 39 5.12 20.55 33.78
N SER A 40 6.15 20.68 34.62
CA SER A 40 7.55 20.36 34.27
C SER A 40 7.76 18.92 33.80
N GLY A 41 6.86 18.00 34.15
CA GLY A 41 6.89 16.61 33.70
C GLY A 41 8.11 15.84 34.21
N ARG A 42 8.16 14.55 33.88
CA ARG A 42 9.34 13.71 34.15
C ARG A 42 10.41 14.01 33.10
N LEU A 43 11.65 14.27 33.54
CA LEU A 43 12.80 14.44 32.66
C LEU A 43 12.98 13.22 31.76
N ARG A 44 13.33 13.46 30.49
CA ARG A 44 13.62 12.40 29.53
C ARG A 44 14.90 11.68 29.95
N GLN A 45 14.88 10.36 29.88
CA GLN A 45 16.04 9.53 30.16
C GLN A 45 17.06 9.56 29.01
N THR A 46 16.59 9.84 27.79
CA THR A 46 17.44 9.91 26.60
C THR A 46 17.81 11.36 26.25
N SER A 47 19.02 11.53 25.72
CA SER A 47 19.49 12.82 25.19
C SER A 47 19.01 13.05 23.76
N ARG A 48 19.07 14.31 23.28
CA ARG A 48 18.68 14.66 21.89
C ARG A 48 19.50 13.90 20.83
N GLN A 49 20.77 13.62 21.09
CA GLN A 49 21.62 12.88 20.16
C GLN A 49 21.20 11.42 20.05
N GLU A 50 20.77 10.84 21.17
CA GLU A 50 20.30 9.45 21.27
C GLU A 50 18.95 9.27 20.56
N ASP A 51 18.03 10.21 20.78
CA ASP A 51 16.75 10.29 20.06
C ASP A 51 17.00 10.40 18.54
N SER A 52 17.96 11.21 18.13
CA SER A 52 18.34 11.36 16.71
C SER A 52 18.90 10.07 16.12
N HIS A 53 19.68 9.31 16.90
CA HIS A 53 20.22 8.02 16.49
C HIS A 53 19.10 6.97 16.32
N ILE A 54 18.15 6.90 17.26
CA ILE A 54 16.96 6.05 17.16
C ILE A 54 16.15 6.37 15.89
N ILE A 55 15.90 7.66 15.62
CA ILE A 55 15.14 8.11 14.46
C ILE A 55 15.87 7.76 13.16
N ARG A 56 17.19 7.96 13.11
CA ARG A 56 18.01 7.62 11.93
C ARG A 56 17.95 6.12 11.64
N ASN A 57 18.13 5.28 12.66
CA ASN A 57 18.08 3.83 12.50
C ASN A 57 16.70 3.37 12.00
N ALA A 58 15.61 3.92 12.54
CA ALA A 58 14.25 3.62 12.09
C ALA A 58 13.97 4.07 10.64
N ARG A 59 14.59 5.16 10.19
CA ARG A 59 14.46 5.63 8.79
C ARG A 59 15.24 4.74 7.81
N VAL A 60 16.41 4.26 8.21
CA VAL A 60 17.21 3.31 7.42
C VAL A 60 16.50 1.95 7.33
N HIS A 61 15.95 1.48 8.44
CA HIS A 61 15.26 0.19 8.53
C HIS A 61 13.75 0.36 8.76
N GLN A 62 13.04 0.82 7.72
CA GLN A 62 11.60 1.16 7.78
C GLN A 62 10.68 0.00 8.20
N THR A 63 11.14 -1.25 8.04
CA THR A 63 10.39 -2.47 8.39
C THR A 63 10.81 -3.08 9.73
N ALA A 64 11.85 -2.55 10.37
CA ALA A 64 12.37 -3.09 11.62
C ALA A 64 11.41 -2.81 12.78
N SER A 65 11.23 -3.82 13.64
CA SER A 65 10.45 -3.67 14.87
C SER A 65 11.20 -2.81 15.89
N SER A 66 10.49 -2.23 16.87
CA SER A 66 11.14 -1.48 17.95
C SER A 66 12.15 -2.32 18.76
N ALA A 67 11.97 -3.65 18.81
CA ALA A 67 12.94 -4.56 19.43
C ALA A 67 14.16 -4.80 18.53
N ALA A 68 13.97 -4.91 17.22
CA ALA A 68 15.07 -5.03 16.26
C ALA A 68 15.91 -3.74 16.19
N ILE A 69 15.30 -2.57 16.38
CA ILE A 69 16.00 -1.28 16.49
C ILE A 69 16.74 -1.16 17.84
N GLN A 70 16.25 -1.82 18.89
CA GLN A 70 16.88 -1.79 20.21
C GLN A 70 18.27 -2.44 20.19
N ALA A 71 18.45 -3.57 19.49
CA ALA A 71 19.71 -4.31 19.45
C ALA A 71 20.93 -3.49 18.95
N PRO A 72 20.87 -2.76 17.82
CA PRO A 72 21.98 -1.92 17.37
C PRO A 72 22.15 -0.63 18.17
N VAL A 73 21.08 -0.14 18.79
CA VAL A 73 21.09 1.15 19.48
C VAL A 73 21.52 1.03 20.95
N ALA A 74 21.18 -0.07 21.64
CA ALA A 74 21.45 -0.24 23.06
C ALA A 74 22.95 -0.13 23.44
N PRO A 75 23.91 -0.69 22.68
CA PRO A 75 25.34 -0.56 23.01
C PRO A 75 25.86 0.87 22.87
N SER A 76 25.29 1.68 21.97
CA SER A 76 25.78 3.02 21.64
C SER A 76 25.29 4.11 22.60
N LEU A 77 24.26 3.84 23.40
CA LEU A 77 23.58 4.87 24.19
C LEU A 77 23.98 4.92 25.67
N GLY A 78 24.81 3.98 26.17
CA GLY A 78 25.24 3.95 27.58
C GLY A 78 24.11 3.84 28.62
N VAL A 79 22.85 3.83 28.18
CA VAL A 79 21.62 3.86 28.97
C VAL A 79 20.69 2.78 28.43
N PRO A 80 20.04 1.97 29.30
CA PRO A 80 19.11 0.94 28.84
C PRO A 80 17.86 1.59 28.22
N VAL A 81 17.74 1.49 26.89
CA VAL A 81 16.56 1.95 26.15
C VAL A 81 15.64 0.78 25.85
N PHE A 82 14.45 0.78 26.44
CA PHE A 82 13.43 -0.23 26.18
C PHE A 82 12.68 0.03 24.86
N SER A 83 12.18 -1.04 24.23
CA SER A 83 11.32 -0.97 23.03
C SER A 83 10.12 -0.01 23.17
N ARG A 84 9.54 0.13 24.38
CA ARG A 84 8.46 1.10 24.67
C ARG A 84 8.93 2.55 24.54
N THR A 85 10.15 2.84 24.98
CA THR A 85 10.80 4.15 24.86
C THR A 85 11.01 4.48 23.38
N ILE A 86 11.60 3.55 22.61
CA ILE A 86 11.77 3.68 21.15
C ILE A 86 10.44 3.99 20.47
N ARG A 87 9.38 3.23 20.76
CA ARG A 87 8.05 3.47 20.19
C ARG A 87 7.50 4.86 20.52
N ARG A 88 7.72 5.35 21.74
CA ARG A 88 7.30 6.70 22.14
C ARG A 88 8.05 7.76 21.35
N HIS A 89 9.38 7.65 21.22
CA HIS A 89 10.19 8.59 20.44
C HIS A 89 9.79 8.60 18.96
N LEU A 90 9.55 7.42 18.38
CA LEU A 90 9.06 7.32 16.99
C LEU A 90 7.67 7.93 16.82
N ALA A 91 6.77 7.77 17.81
CA ALA A 91 5.45 8.38 17.78
C ALA A 91 5.50 9.91 17.87
N GLU A 92 6.41 10.49 18.67
CA GLU A 92 6.62 11.94 18.75
C GLU A 92 7.01 12.55 17.39
N VAL A 93 7.71 11.80 16.55
CA VAL A 93 8.08 12.22 15.19
C VAL A 93 7.17 11.65 14.09
N HIS A 94 5.99 11.16 14.46
CA HIS A 94 4.98 10.61 13.54
C HIS A 94 5.46 9.40 12.70
N LEU A 95 6.51 8.72 13.14
CA LEU A 95 6.98 7.45 12.60
C LEU A 95 6.22 6.29 13.27
N GLY A 96 4.94 6.18 12.95
CA GLY A 96 4.10 5.07 13.38
C GLY A 96 4.33 3.80 12.55
N SER A 97 3.99 2.64 13.09
CA SER A 97 3.96 1.40 12.30
C SER A 97 2.92 1.51 11.20
N ARG A 98 3.33 1.21 9.97
CA ARG A 98 2.46 1.21 8.79
C ARG A 98 2.32 -0.22 8.29
N ARG A 99 1.11 -0.61 7.90
CA ARG A 99 0.90 -1.90 7.25
C ARG A 99 1.07 -1.70 5.74
N PRO A 100 2.01 -2.40 5.08
CA PRO A 100 2.05 -2.38 3.63
C PRO A 100 0.75 -2.99 3.10
N LEU A 101 0.11 -2.30 2.15
CA LEU A 101 -0.99 -2.91 1.40
C LEU A 101 -0.36 -3.98 0.52
N ARG A 102 -0.71 -5.26 0.75
CA ARG A 102 -0.29 -6.35 -0.13
C ARG A 102 -1.16 -6.27 -1.39
N VAL A 103 -0.63 -5.65 -2.44
CA VAL A 103 -1.18 -5.79 -3.79
C VAL A 103 -0.46 -6.98 -4.43
N LEU A 104 -1.21 -7.82 -5.15
CA LEU A 104 -0.67 -8.97 -5.89
C LEU A 104 0.48 -8.50 -6.79
N PRO A 105 1.59 -9.25 -6.90
CA PRO A 105 2.71 -8.83 -7.72
C PRO A 105 2.33 -9.00 -9.19
N LEU A 106 2.19 -7.88 -9.89
CA LEU A 106 2.36 -7.77 -11.33
C LEU A 106 3.70 -7.04 -11.56
N THR A 107 4.30 -7.26 -12.73
CA THR A 107 5.73 -7.20 -13.10
C THR A 107 6.46 -5.85 -12.93
N SER A 108 7.77 -5.86 -13.27
CA SER A 108 8.84 -4.93 -12.87
C SER A 108 8.77 -3.48 -13.40
N ASP A 109 7.85 -3.13 -14.31
CA ASP A 109 7.98 -1.89 -15.09
C ASP A 109 6.96 -0.79 -14.81
N ASP A 110 5.98 -1.01 -13.93
CA ASP A 110 5.10 0.08 -13.50
C ASP A 110 5.68 0.81 -12.30
N ASN A 111 6.05 2.08 -12.51
CA ASN A 111 6.45 3.05 -11.49
C ASN A 111 5.38 3.19 -10.39
N HIS A 112 5.38 2.27 -9.43
CA HIS A 112 4.51 2.32 -8.26
C HIS A 112 5.07 3.28 -7.20
N VAL A 113 4.36 4.38 -7.00
CA VAL A 113 4.50 5.21 -5.80
C VAL A 113 3.98 4.41 -4.60
N ARG A 114 4.87 4.04 -3.67
CA ARG A 114 4.50 3.42 -2.39
C ARG A 114 3.75 4.46 -1.54
N VAL A 115 2.44 4.33 -1.43
CA VAL A 115 1.64 5.19 -0.55
C VAL A 115 1.53 4.54 0.83
N TRP A 116 2.21 5.14 1.78
CA TRP A 116 2.23 4.72 3.17
C TRP A 116 1.09 5.40 3.96
N ARG A 117 0.23 4.63 4.64
CA ARG A 117 -0.95 5.18 5.35
C ARG A 117 -0.95 4.91 6.85
N LEU A 118 -1.55 5.82 7.63
CA LEU A 118 -1.81 5.62 9.05
C LEU A 118 -3.04 4.74 9.25
N ARG A 119 -3.09 3.98 10.36
CA ARG A 119 -4.14 2.97 10.66
C ARG A 119 -5.57 3.53 10.66
N ILE A 120 -5.73 4.85 10.81
CA ILE A 120 -7.01 5.54 11.02
C ILE A 120 -7.57 6.15 9.72
N GLU A 121 -6.79 6.19 8.64
CA GLU A 121 -7.15 6.85 7.37
C GLU A 121 -7.90 5.93 6.40
N ARG A 122 -8.41 4.79 6.89
CA ARG A 122 -8.97 3.71 6.07
C ARG A 122 -10.28 4.08 5.35
N LEU A 123 -10.92 5.19 5.72
CA LEU A 123 -12.26 5.59 5.28
C LEU A 123 -12.32 6.99 4.63
N ILE A 124 -11.18 7.65 4.38
CA ILE A 124 -11.19 8.97 3.72
C ILE A 124 -11.45 8.78 2.21
N LEU A 125 -12.68 9.08 1.78
CA LEU A 125 -13.16 8.98 0.39
C LEU A 125 -12.33 9.82 -0.60
N ALA A 126 -11.70 10.91 -0.15
CA ALA A 126 -10.87 11.78 -1.00
C ALA A 126 -9.63 11.09 -1.60
N PHE A 127 -9.28 9.89 -1.12
CA PHE A 127 -8.14 9.10 -1.60
C PHE A 127 -8.50 7.66 -1.98
N ALA A 128 -9.79 7.39 -2.18
CA ALA A 128 -10.29 6.17 -2.79
C ALA A 128 -10.30 6.40 -4.31
N LEU A 129 -9.40 5.74 -5.04
CA LEU A 129 -9.58 5.58 -6.49
C LEU A 129 -10.87 4.78 -6.67
N GLN A 130 -11.90 5.43 -7.23
CA GLN A 130 -13.08 4.73 -7.70
C GLN A 130 -12.61 3.75 -8.77
N ARG A 131 -12.54 2.47 -8.40
CA ARG A 131 -12.43 1.40 -9.39
C ARG A 131 -13.80 1.26 -10.03
N HIS A 132 -13.85 1.19 -11.35
CA HIS A 132 -15.01 0.69 -12.06
C HIS A 132 -15.23 -0.77 -11.61
N THR A 133 -16.11 -0.97 -10.64
CA THR A 133 -16.59 -2.31 -10.22
C THR A 133 -17.91 -2.67 -10.91
N ALA A 134 -18.43 -1.78 -11.76
CA ALA A 134 -19.50 -2.14 -12.67
C ALA A 134 -18.94 -3.21 -13.64
N PRO A 135 -19.73 -4.24 -14.01
CA PRO A 135 -19.37 -5.09 -15.13
C PRO A 135 -19.29 -4.17 -16.35
N THR A 136 -18.08 -3.77 -16.72
CA THR A 136 -17.82 -3.17 -18.01
C THR A 136 -18.29 -4.20 -19.02
N VAL A 137 -19.23 -3.85 -19.89
CA VAL A 137 -19.55 -4.67 -21.06
C VAL A 137 -18.31 -4.62 -21.94
N GLY A 138 -17.35 -5.48 -21.65
CA GLY A 138 -16.11 -5.64 -22.38
C GLY A 138 -16.33 -6.69 -23.44
N VAL A 139 -16.06 -6.34 -24.69
CA VAL A 139 -15.99 -7.33 -25.77
C VAL A 139 -14.62 -7.98 -25.69
N MET A 140 -14.58 -9.31 -25.59
CA MET A 140 -13.32 -10.04 -25.68
C MET A 140 -12.95 -10.16 -27.16
N VAL A 141 -11.70 -9.86 -27.51
CA VAL A 141 -11.21 -9.98 -28.88
C VAL A 141 -10.02 -10.94 -28.86
N TRP A 142 -9.94 -11.79 -29.87
CA TRP A 142 -8.81 -12.68 -30.09
C TRP A 142 -8.22 -12.43 -31.47
N ASP A 143 -6.89 -12.50 -31.57
CA ASP A 143 -6.16 -12.33 -32.82
C ASP A 143 -4.91 -13.21 -32.86
N VAL A 144 -4.39 -13.46 -34.06
CA VAL A 144 -3.05 -14.01 -34.28
C VAL A 144 -2.22 -12.95 -34.98
N ILE A 145 -1.07 -12.54 -34.48
CA ILE A 145 -0.27 -11.52 -35.17
C ILE A 145 0.88 -12.18 -35.94
N PRO A 146 0.78 -12.44 -37.26
CA PRO A 146 1.89 -12.94 -38.05
C PRO A 146 2.84 -11.80 -38.47
N TYR A 147 4.11 -12.13 -38.71
CA TYR A 147 5.16 -11.16 -38.99
C TYR A 147 4.96 -10.32 -40.27
N ASN A 148 4.27 -10.83 -41.29
CA ASN A 148 4.21 -10.22 -42.62
C ASN A 148 2.81 -10.09 -43.23
N THR A 149 1.75 -10.43 -42.49
CA THR A 149 0.37 -10.41 -42.99
C THR A 149 -0.58 -9.85 -41.94
N ARG A 150 -1.79 -9.49 -42.36
CA ARG A 150 -2.87 -9.14 -41.43
C ARG A 150 -3.73 -10.38 -41.18
N SER A 151 -4.01 -10.63 -39.93
CA SER A 151 -4.95 -11.64 -39.44
C SER A 151 -6.34 -11.04 -39.23
N ALA A 152 -7.32 -11.92 -39.00
CA ALA A 152 -8.67 -11.52 -38.66
C ALA A 152 -8.82 -11.42 -37.14
N LEU A 153 -9.34 -10.28 -36.67
CA LEU A 153 -9.80 -10.11 -35.30
C LEU A 153 -11.11 -10.88 -35.09
N VAL A 154 -11.12 -11.80 -34.13
CA VAL A 154 -12.29 -12.59 -33.76
C VAL A 154 -12.91 -11.99 -32.50
N LEU A 155 -14.16 -11.55 -32.60
CA LEU A 155 -14.94 -11.12 -31.45
C LEU A 155 -15.47 -12.34 -30.69
N ILE A 156 -15.27 -12.36 -29.39
CA ILE A 156 -15.73 -13.41 -28.49
C ILE A 156 -16.82 -12.83 -27.60
N ASP A 157 -18.01 -13.41 -27.70
CA ASP A 157 -19.14 -13.09 -26.84
C ASP A 157 -19.07 -13.93 -25.57
N GLY A 158 -18.48 -13.37 -24.51
CA GLY A 158 -18.36 -13.99 -23.20
C GLY A 158 -16.96 -14.52 -22.86
N ILE A 159 -16.90 -15.61 -22.08
CA ILE A 159 -15.66 -16.16 -21.53
C ILE A 159 -15.05 -17.14 -22.54
N MET A 160 -13.76 -16.98 -22.85
CA MET A 160 -13.00 -17.94 -23.66
C MET A 160 -12.88 -19.30 -22.96
N ALA A 161 -13.75 -20.23 -23.33
CA ALA A 161 -13.70 -21.62 -22.89
C ALA A 161 -12.85 -22.47 -23.85
N THR A 162 -12.29 -23.58 -23.36
CA THR A 162 -11.52 -24.53 -24.17
C THR A 162 -12.25 -24.99 -25.42
N GLN A 163 -13.54 -25.31 -25.32
CA GLN A 163 -14.34 -25.79 -26.46
C GLN A 163 -14.41 -24.75 -27.59
N TRP A 164 -14.60 -23.47 -27.24
CA TRP A 164 -14.61 -22.37 -28.19
C TRP A 164 -13.24 -22.21 -28.85
N TYR A 165 -12.18 -22.30 -28.05
CA TYR A 165 -10.82 -22.25 -28.58
C TYR A 165 -10.56 -23.36 -29.60
N VAL A 166 -11.00 -24.58 -29.32
CA VAL A 166 -10.76 -25.75 -30.20
C VAL A 166 -11.68 -25.78 -31.43
N HIS A 167 -12.89 -25.26 -31.36
CA HIS A 167 -13.85 -25.32 -32.48
C HIS A 167 -13.84 -24.05 -33.33
N ASP A 168 -13.79 -22.89 -32.69
CA ASP A 168 -14.05 -21.61 -33.33
C ASP A 168 -12.78 -20.77 -33.53
N ILE A 169 -11.67 -21.14 -32.89
CA ILE A 169 -10.39 -20.41 -33.00
C ILE A 169 -9.33 -21.21 -33.75
N LEU A 170 -8.96 -22.40 -33.26
CA LEU A 170 -7.83 -23.15 -33.81
C LEU A 170 -8.05 -23.58 -35.27
N PRO A 171 -9.12 -24.32 -35.64
CA PRO A 171 -9.29 -24.81 -37.01
C PRO A 171 -9.57 -23.74 -38.07
N PRO A 172 -10.40 -22.70 -37.83
CA PRO A 172 -10.69 -21.71 -38.86
C PRO A 172 -9.61 -20.63 -38.99
N HIS A 173 -8.84 -20.33 -37.93
CA HIS A 173 -7.92 -19.19 -37.93
C HIS A 173 -6.45 -19.59 -37.79
N VAL A 174 -6.09 -20.48 -36.85
CA VAL A 174 -4.69 -20.84 -36.60
C VAL A 174 -4.16 -21.86 -37.62
N LEU A 175 -4.84 -22.99 -37.76
CA LEU A 175 -4.34 -24.11 -38.60
C LEU A 175 -4.14 -23.71 -40.07
N PRO A 176 -5.05 -22.98 -40.75
CA PRO A 176 -4.86 -22.59 -42.13
C PRO A 176 -3.72 -21.57 -42.31
N LEU A 177 -3.51 -20.72 -41.31
CA LEU A 177 -2.41 -19.76 -41.31
C LEU A 177 -1.06 -20.48 -41.19
N MET A 178 -0.98 -21.46 -40.28
CA MET A 178 0.22 -22.29 -40.11
C MET A 178 0.55 -23.12 -41.35
N GLN A 179 -0.45 -23.61 -42.08
CA GLN A 179 -0.25 -24.31 -43.35
C GLN A 179 0.31 -23.38 -44.44
N ARG A 180 -0.05 -22.09 -44.42
CA ARG A 180 0.45 -21.08 -45.38
C ARG A 180 1.83 -20.54 -45.04
N LEU A 181 2.30 -20.75 -43.82
CA LEU A 181 3.57 -20.24 -43.30
C LEU A 181 4.51 -21.41 -42.92
N PRO A 182 5.09 -22.12 -43.90
CA PRO A 182 5.96 -23.25 -43.61
C PRO A 182 7.18 -22.79 -42.81
N GLY A 183 7.45 -23.47 -41.69
CA GLY A 183 8.57 -23.15 -40.78
C GLY A 183 8.27 -22.08 -39.73
N ALA A 184 7.06 -21.52 -39.69
CA ALA A 184 6.64 -20.64 -38.61
C ALA A 184 6.42 -21.42 -37.30
N PHE A 185 6.58 -20.73 -36.17
CA PHE A 185 6.21 -21.24 -34.87
C PHE A 185 4.98 -20.52 -34.33
N PHE A 186 4.05 -21.28 -33.77
CA PHE A 186 2.89 -20.73 -33.09
C PHE A 186 3.22 -20.42 -31.63
N GLN A 187 3.00 -19.17 -31.23
CA GLN A 187 3.19 -18.71 -29.86
C GLN A 187 1.82 -18.49 -29.21
N GLN A 188 1.61 -19.09 -28.05
CA GLN A 188 0.44 -18.85 -27.19
C GLN A 188 0.90 -18.86 -25.73
N ASP A 189 0.16 -18.17 -24.86
CA ASP A 189 0.42 -18.20 -23.42
C ASP A 189 -0.10 -19.49 -22.77
N ASN A 190 0.14 -19.64 -21.46
CA ASN A 190 -0.27 -20.81 -20.70
C ASN A 190 -1.68 -20.67 -20.09
N ALA A 191 -2.60 -19.93 -20.73
CA ALA A 191 -3.98 -19.83 -20.25
C ALA A 191 -4.66 -21.22 -20.22
N TRP A 192 -5.68 -21.36 -19.36
CA TRP A 192 -6.36 -22.64 -19.16
C TRP A 192 -6.93 -23.25 -20.46
N PRO A 193 -7.56 -22.48 -21.37
CA PRO A 193 -7.98 -23.00 -22.67
C PRO A 193 -6.83 -23.50 -23.55
N HIS A 194 -5.66 -22.86 -23.47
CA HIS A 194 -4.52 -23.17 -24.33
C HIS A 194 -3.77 -24.43 -23.85
N THR A 195 -3.71 -24.66 -22.54
CA THR A 195 -3.04 -25.82 -21.93
C THR A 195 -3.93 -27.07 -21.85
N ALA A 196 -5.22 -26.93 -22.14
CA ALA A 196 -6.14 -28.06 -22.15
C ALA A 196 -5.76 -29.11 -23.19
N ARG A 197 -5.97 -30.39 -22.84
CA ARG A 197 -5.59 -31.53 -23.70
C ARG A 197 -6.19 -31.44 -25.11
N ALA A 198 -7.47 -31.07 -25.23
CA ALA A 198 -8.13 -30.92 -26.52
C ALA A 198 -7.45 -29.86 -27.42
N SER A 199 -6.94 -28.78 -26.83
CA SER A 199 -6.21 -27.73 -27.56
C SER A 199 -4.84 -28.20 -28.00
N GLN A 200 -4.14 -28.93 -27.14
CA GLN A 200 -2.85 -29.53 -27.47
C GLN A 200 -2.99 -30.62 -28.55
N ASP A 201 -4.05 -31.44 -28.49
CA ASP A 201 -4.38 -32.43 -29.51
C ASP A 201 -4.70 -31.76 -30.85
N CYS A 202 -5.38 -30.61 -30.86
CA CYS A 202 -5.63 -29.85 -32.09
C CYS A 202 -4.34 -29.26 -32.71
N LEU A 203 -3.38 -28.91 -31.87
CA LEU A 203 -2.09 -28.31 -32.27
C LEU A 203 -0.97 -29.33 -32.48
N HIS A 204 -1.23 -30.64 -32.39
CA HIS A 204 -0.18 -31.66 -32.42
C HIS A 204 0.71 -31.64 -33.70
N THR A 205 0.18 -31.14 -34.82
CA THR A 205 0.92 -30.98 -36.08
C THR A 205 1.59 -29.62 -36.24
N VAL A 206 1.35 -28.70 -35.32
CA VAL A 206 1.84 -27.31 -35.37
C VAL A 206 3.08 -27.19 -34.50
N ALA A 207 4.14 -26.57 -35.04
CA ALA A 207 5.31 -26.25 -34.24
C ALA A 207 4.97 -25.12 -33.25
N THR A 208 4.84 -25.44 -31.96
CA THR A 208 4.54 -24.44 -30.91
C THR A 208 5.79 -24.04 -30.14
N LEU A 209 5.94 -22.76 -29.79
CA LEU A 209 7.00 -22.31 -28.89
C LEU A 209 6.68 -22.68 -27.44
N PRO A 210 7.63 -23.23 -26.67
CA PRO A 210 7.46 -23.43 -25.25
C PRO A 210 7.37 -22.06 -24.55
N TRP A 211 6.28 -21.82 -23.82
CA TRP A 211 6.08 -20.57 -23.10
C TRP A 211 6.42 -20.70 -21.60
N PRO A 212 7.32 -19.87 -21.04
CA PRO A 212 7.59 -19.90 -19.61
C PRO A 212 6.39 -19.41 -18.80
N ALA A 213 6.19 -19.97 -17.60
CA ALA A 213 5.11 -19.55 -16.72
C ALA A 213 5.35 -18.13 -16.19
N ARG A 214 4.31 -17.29 -16.22
CA ARG A 214 4.31 -15.92 -15.68
C ARG A 214 5.28 -14.96 -16.37
N SER A 215 5.38 -15.07 -17.70
CA SER A 215 6.20 -14.17 -18.52
C SER A 215 5.36 -13.30 -19.46
N PRO A 216 4.56 -12.35 -18.93
CA PRO A 216 3.84 -11.38 -19.78
C PRO A 216 4.80 -10.50 -20.59
N GLU A 217 6.00 -10.21 -20.08
CA GLU A 217 7.03 -9.39 -20.73
C GLU A 217 7.53 -9.93 -22.07
N LEU A 218 7.35 -11.24 -22.31
CA LEU A 218 7.76 -11.89 -23.55
C LEU A 218 6.67 -11.82 -24.62
N SER A 219 5.42 -11.50 -24.23
CA SER A 219 4.29 -11.46 -25.16
C SER A 219 4.29 -10.15 -25.92
N SER A 220 4.40 -10.23 -27.24
CA SER A 220 4.36 -9.04 -28.10
C SER A 220 3.03 -8.28 -28.00
N ILE A 221 1.94 -8.94 -27.56
CA ILE A 221 0.60 -8.35 -27.46
C ILE A 221 0.42 -7.42 -26.25
N GLU A 222 1.28 -7.53 -25.23
CA GLU A 222 1.22 -6.68 -24.03
C GLU A 222 1.84 -5.29 -24.27
N HIS A 223 2.52 -5.09 -25.40
CA HIS A 223 3.23 -3.85 -25.76
C HIS A 223 2.65 -3.14 -27.00
N ILE A 224 1.47 -3.55 -27.49
CA ILE A 224 0.74 -2.90 -28.60
C ILE A 224 -0.21 -1.84 -28.03
#